data_AF-A0A6M2EA67-F1
#
_entry.id   AF-A0A6M2EA67-F1
#
_cell.length_a   1.000
_cell.length_b   1.000
_cell.length_c   1.000
_cell.angle_alpha   90.00
_cell.angle_beta   90.00
_cell.angle_gamma   90.00
#
_symmetry.space_group_name_H-M   'P 1'
#
loop_
_entity.id
_entity.type
_entity.pdbx_description
1 polymer ?
#
loop_
_entity_poly.entity_id
_entity_poly.type
_entity_poly.pdbx_seq_one_letter_code
_entity_poly.pdbx_strand_id
1 'polypeptide(L)'
;MMKDHPFSSLIRLNIGGKKFCTTIDTLTQREPDSMLAAMFSGRHTVSEDPDKGYVFIDRDGKHFRHILNWLRDGVVPTLTDAEYSELMREAVYYQLLGLVEGINSVLTRRREGDELEAELTRADIIKCLQYQKVKFRGVNFSGLDLSKLDLSYVDFSYASLKNVFFSRANLQCAKFRDVDAEGSIFHNATLRECEFAGANLRGALLAGANLKSANLQDACLVDCSFCGADLSSAHLQVQHLLIFEVTEFHICTCFLFTLLIDHTN
;
A
#
# COMPACT_ATOMS: atom_id res chain seq x y z
N MET A 1 4.18 -33.58 17.17
CA MET A 1 4.97 -32.47 17.73
C MET A 1 5.07 -31.40 16.66
N MET A 2 4.18 -30.40 16.72
CA MET A 2 4.25 -29.23 15.85
C MET A 2 5.38 -28.33 16.37
N LYS A 3 6.30 -27.94 15.48
CA LYS A 3 7.36 -26.99 15.82
C LYS A 3 6.74 -25.60 15.91
N ASP A 4 6.88 -24.99 17.08
CA ASP A 4 6.66 -23.56 17.30
C ASP A 4 7.54 -22.75 16.34
N HIS A 5 6.91 -22.09 15.36
CA HIS A 5 7.53 -21.01 14.61
C HIS A 5 6.97 -19.67 15.13
N PRO A 6 7.80 -18.80 15.72
CA PRO A 6 7.37 -17.58 16.42
C PRO A 6 7.09 -16.40 15.46
N PHE A 7 6.69 -16.67 14.22
CA PHE A 7 6.27 -15.67 13.26
C PHE A 7 4.81 -15.94 12.93
N SER A 8 3.92 -14.97 13.15
CA SER A 8 2.54 -15.06 12.67
C SER A 8 2.55 -15.49 11.22
N SER A 9 1.88 -16.61 10.92
CA SER A 9 1.84 -17.18 9.59
C SER A 9 1.37 -16.10 8.62
N LEU A 10 2.24 -15.77 7.68
CA LEU A 10 1.88 -14.90 6.56
C LEU A 10 0.74 -15.54 5.80
N ILE A 11 -0.21 -14.71 5.37
CA ILE A 11 -1.34 -15.14 4.57
C ILE A 11 -1.52 -14.22 3.38
N ARG A 12 -1.80 -14.85 2.23
CA ARG A 12 -2.06 -14.17 0.97
C ARG A 12 -3.55 -14.26 0.66
N LEU A 13 -4.18 -13.13 0.44
CA LEU A 13 -5.61 -12.99 0.18
C LEU A 13 -5.83 -12.48 -1.23
N ASN A 14 -6.84 -13.02 -1.92
CA ASN A 14 -7.32 -12.53 -3.19
C ASN A 14 -8.80 -12.15 -3.03
N ILE A 15 -9.09 -10.86 -2.93
CA ILE A 15 -10.42 -10.31 -2.71
C ILE A 15 -10.97 -9.80 -4.04
N GLY A 16 -11.79 -10.61 -4.70
CA GLY A 16 -12.39 -10.28 -6.00
C GLY A 16 -11.37 -9.90 -7.08
N GLY A 17 -10.19 -10.50 -7.07
CA GLY A 17 -9.09 -10.22 -7.99
C GLY A 17 -8.00 -9.30 -7.44
N LYS A 18 -8.24 -8.60 -6.32
CA LYS A 18 -7.21 -7.77 -5.66
C LYS A 18 -6.43 -8.59 -4.64
N LYS A 19 -5.11 -8.61 -4.80
CA LYS A 19 -4.18 -9.39 -3.97
C LYS A 19 -3.71 -8.57 -2.77
N PHE A 20 -3.67 -9.20 -1.61
CA PHE A 20 -3.16 -8.63 -0.36
C PHE A 20 -2.29 -9.64 0.37
N CYS A 21 -1.31 -9.15 1.12
CA CYS A 21 -0.50 -9.96 2.02
C CYS A 21 -0.60 -9.40 3.44
N THR A 22 -0.84 -10.26 4.42
CA THR A 22 -0.94 -9.87 5.83
C THR A 22 -0.56 -11.04 6.74
N THR A 23 -0.77 -10.90 8.04
CA THR A 23 -0.54 -11.95 9.03
C THR A 23 -1.86 -12.48 9.57
N ILE A 24 -1.92 -13.75 9.97
CA ILE A 24 -3.11 -14.29 10.67
C ILE A 24 -3.44 -13.45 11.91
N ASP A 25 -2.42 -12.97 12.62
CA ASP A 25 -2.57 -12.11 13.80
C ASP A 25 -3.36 -10.83 13.47
N THR A 26 -3.06 -10.20 12.33
CA THR A 26 -3.79 -9.01 11.88
C THR A 26 -5.28 -9.31 11.68
N LEU A 27 -5.61 -10.48 11.12
CA LEU A 27 -6.99 -10.84 10.80
C LEU A 27 -7.79 -11.32 12.02
N THR A 28 -7.12 -11.69 13.11
CA THR A 28 -7.74 -12.39 14.24
C THR A 28 -7.70 -11.63 15.56
N GLN A 29 -6.74 -10.71 15.78
CA GLN A 29 -6.52 -10.12 17.10
C GLN A 29 -7.46 -8.96 17.42
N ARG A 30 -7.67 -8.02 16.49
CA ARG A 30 -8.41 -6.78 16.79
C ARG A 30 -9.89 -7.02 17.00
N GLU A 31 -10.47 -7.89 16.18
CA GLU A 31 -11.90 -8.18 16.22
C GLU A 31 -12.13 -9.68 16.15
N PRO A 32 -11.97 -10.40 17.28
CA PRO A 32 -11.99 -11.86 17.33
C PRO A 32 -13.31 -12.50 16.91
N ASP A 33 -14.40 -11.75 17.00
CA ASP A 33 -15.75 -12.19 16.63
C ASP A 33 -16.11 -11.89 15.16
N SER A 34 -15.19 -11.29 14.40
CA SER A 34 -15.39 -10.99 12.97
C SER A 34 -15.40 -12.26 12.11
N MET A 35 -15.96 -12.15 10.91
CA MET A 35 -15.91 -13.21 9.91
C MET A 35 -14.47 -13.56 9.54
N LEU A 36 -13.59 -12.56 9.40
CA LEU A 36 -12.17 -12.76 9.08
C LEU A 36 -11.49 -13.54 10.21
N ALA A 37 -11.73 -13.15 11.47
CA ALA A 37 -11.18 -13.87 12.61
C ALA A 37 -11.67 -15.32 12.65
N ALA A 38 -12.97 -15.56 12.42
CA ALA A 38 -13.53 -16.90 12.35
C ALA A 38 -12.83 -17.74 11.25
N MET A 39 -12.74 -17.21 10.03
CA MET A 39 -12.09 -17.89 8.89
C MET A 39 -10.64 -18.27 9.18
N PHE A 40 -9.87 -17.39 9.82
CA PHE A 40 -8.43 -17.56 10.01
C PHE A 40 -8.01 -17.99 11.43
N SER A 41 -8.97 -18.28 12.31
CA SER A 41 -8.73 -18.81 13.67
C SER A 41 -8.14 -20.23 13.71
N GLY A 42 -8.03 -20.90 12.55
CA GLY A 42 -7.65 -22.32 12.45
C GLY A 42 -8.81 -23.29 12.70
N ARG A 43 -10.02 -22.79 12.98
CA ARG A 43 -11.22 -23.63 13.20
C ARG A 43 -11.94 -24.01 11.91
N HIS A 44 -11.70 -23.27 10.82
CA HIS A 44 -12.31 -23.51 9.52
C HIS A 44 -11.24 -23.88 8.50
N THR A 45 -11.54 -24.83 7.62
CA THR A 45 -10.67 -25.16 6.49
C THR A 45 -10.87 -24.11 5.41
N VAL A 46 -9.86 -23.28 5.20
CA VAL A 46 -9.87 -22.28 4.14
C VAL A 46 -9.13 -22.85 2.93
N SER A 47 -9.79 -22.89 1.78
CA SER A 47 -9.16 -23.38 0.55
C SER A 47 -8.21 -22.33 -0.01
N GLU A 48 -6.96 -22.73 -0.22
CA GLU A 48 -5.95 -21.94 -0.92
C GLU A 48 -5.88 -22.36 -2.39
N ASP A 49 -5.61 -21.39 -3.27
CA ASP A 49 -5.20 -21.65 -4.64
C ASP A 49 -3.96 -22.58 -4.64
N PRO A 50 -4.03 -23.77 -5.26
CA PRO A 50 -2.94 -24.77 -5.18
C PRO A 50 -1.61 -24.29 -5.77
N ASP A 51 -1.66 -23.38 -6.75
CA ASP A 51 -0.49 -22.94 -7.50
C ASP A 51 0.15 -21.71 -6.86
N LYS A 52 -0.66 -20.83 -6.25
CA LYS A 52 -0.21 -19.51 -5.78
C LYS A 52 -0.35 -19.31 -4.28
N GLY A 53 -1.04 -20.20 -3.56
CA GLY A 53 -1.26 -20.15 -2.12
C GLY A 53 -2.01 -18.90 -1.67
N TYR A 54 -3.02 -18.48 -2.44
CA TYR A 54 -3.91 -17.37 -2.12
C TYR A 54 -5.25 -17.92 -1.63
N VAL A 55 -5.77 -17.35 -0.54
CA VAL A 55 -7.16 -17.55 -0.15
C VAL A 55 -8.05 -16.60 -0.94
N PHE A 56 -8.98 -17.14 -1.72
CA PHE A 56 -9.93 -16.33 -2.48
C PHE A 56 -11.16 -15.99 -1.65
N ILE A 57 -11.56 -14.72 -1.69
CA ILE A 57 -12.82 -14.22 -1.13
C ILE A 57 -13.55 -13.48 -2.25
N ASP A 58 -14.75 -13.95 -2.58
CA ASP A 58 -15.58 -13.40 -3.65
C ASP A 58 -16.31 -12.12 -3.22
N ARG A 59 -15.54 -11.04 -3.05
CA ARG A 59 -15.98 -9.70 -2.63
C ARG A 59 -15.25 -8.63 -3.40
N ASP A 60 -15.77 -7.41 -3.42
CA ASP A 60 -15.07 -6.29 -4.02
C ASP A 60 -13.84 -5.89 -3.17
N GLY A 61 -12.65 -6.16 -3.70
CA GLY A 61 -11.40 -5.82 -3.04
C GLY A 61 -11.09 -4.32 -2.99
N LYS A 62 -11.88 -3.44 -3.63
CA LYS A 62 -11.64 -2.00 -3.73
C LYS A 62 -11.27 -1.36 -2.39
N HIS A 63 -12.02 -1.67 -1.33
CA HIS A 63 -11.86 -1.08 0.00
C HIS A 63 -11.17 -1.98 1.02
N PHE A 64 -10.77 -3.18 0.62
CA PHE A 64 -10.21 -4.15 1.56
C PHE A 64 -8.89 -3.69 2.20
N ARG A 65 -8.15 -2.80 1.52
CA ARG A 65 -6.95 -2.16 2.09
C ARG A 65 -7.29 -1.35 3.35
N HIS A 66 -8.39 -0.60 3.34
CA HIS A 66 -8.84 0.17 4.49
C HIS A 66 -9.23 -0.72 5.66
N ILE A 67 -9.86 -1.86 5.37
CA ILE A 67 -10.16 -2.90 6.37
C ILE A 67 -8.87 -3.44 6.99
N LEU A 68 -7.90 -3.84 6.17
CA LEU A 68 -6.63 -4.35 6.66
C LEU A 68 -5.89 -3.32 7.52
N ASN A 69 -5.89 -2.05 7.11
CA ASN A 69 -5.24 -0.99 7.86
C ASN A 69 -5.90 -0.77 9.20
N TRP A 70 -7.23 -0.67 9.22
CA TRP A 70 -7.97 -0.58 10.47
C TRP A 70 -7.74 -1.80 11.37
N LEU A 71 -7.67 -3.01 10.83
CA LEU A 71 -7.29 -4.20 11.59
C LEU A 71 -5.89 -4.09 12.22
N ARG A 72 -4.95 -3.43 11.53
CA ARG A 72 -3.56 -3.23 12.00
C ARG A 72 -3.48 -2.16 13.09
N ASP A 73 -4.00 -0.97 12.85
CA ASP A 73 -3.77 0.21 13.72
C ASP A 73 -5.04 0.74 14.43
N GLY A 74 -6.23 0.38 13.95
CA GLY A 74 -7.52 0.81 14.51
C GLY A 74 -7.98 2.17 14.02
N VAL A 75 -7.23 2.81 13.10
CA VAL A 75 -7.55 4.13 12.59
C VAL A 75 -8.60 4.01 11.49
N VAL A 76 -9.73 4.71 11.66
CA VAL A 76 -10.74 4.81 10.60
C VAL A 76 -10.16 5.69 9.49
N PRO A 77 -10.14 5.24 8.23
CA PRO A 77 -9.56 6.02 7.14
C PRO A 77 -10.37 7.29 6.90
N THR A 78 -9.72 8.37 6.46
CA THR A 78 -10.42 9.58 5.96
C THR A 78 -10.81 9.36 4.51
N LEU A 79 -12.12 9.33 4.23
CA LEU A 79 -12.67 9.03 2.89
C LEU A 79 -13.75 10.03 2.49
N THR A 80 -14.14 10.01 1.21
CA THR A 80 -15.37 10.66 0.75
C THR A 80 -16.61 9.94 1.26
N ASP A 81 -17.77 10.59 1.30
CA ASP A 81 -19.02 9.97 1.78
C ASP A 81 -19.46 8.78 0.93
N ALA A 82 -19.17 8.82 -0.38
CA ALA A 82 -19.42 7.70 -1.29
C ALA A 82 -18.51 6.50 -0.95
N GLU A 83 -17.23 6.74 -0.71
CA GLU A 83 -16.27 5.69 -0.31
C GLU A 83 -16.57 5.14 1.08
N TYR A 84 -17.03 5.95 2.04
CA TYR A 84 -17.50 5.43 3.34
C TYR A 84 -18.71 4.53 3.18
N SER A 85 -19.64 4.87 2.29
CA SER A 85 -20.81 4.02 2.02
C SER A 85 -20.40 2.67 1.43
N GLU A 86 -19.37 2.64 0.59
CA GLU A 86 -18.79 1.42 0.04
C GLU A 86 -18.02 0.61 1.11
N LEU A 87 -17.13 1.26 1.87
CA LEU A 87 -16.38 0.64 2.97
C LEU A 87 -17.32 0.07 4.04
N MET A 88 -18.40 0.77 4.39
CA MET A 88 -19.40 0.32 5.35
C MET A 88 -20.03 -1.01 4.94
N ARG A 89 -20.33 -1.21 3.65
CA ARG A 89 -20.90 -2.48 3.16
C ARG A 89 -19.93 -3.65 3.36
N GLU A 90 -18.65 -3.42 3.11
CA GLU A 90 -17.63 -4.44 3.34
C GLU A 90 -17.41 -4.68 4.85
N ALA A 91 -17.34 -3.61 5.67
CA ALA A 91 -17.20 -3.73 7.12
C ALA A 91 -18.34 -4.56 7.74
N VAL A 92 -19.59 -4.33 7.32
CA VAL A 92 -20.74 -5.15 7.74
C VAL A 92 -20.61 -6.59 7.26
N TYR A 93 -20.21 -6.81 6.00
CA TYR A 93 -20.03 -8.16 5.46
C TYR A 93 -19.02 -8.98 6.28
N TYR A 94 -17.86 -8.39 6.56
CA TYR A 94 -16.81 -9.04 7.36
C TYR A 94 -17.12 -9.05 8.86
N GLN A 95 -18.26 -8.52 9.28
CA GLN A 95 -18.70 -8.44 10.69
C GLN A 95 -17.71 -7.66 11.55
N LEU A 96 -17.25 -6.52 11.04
CA LEU A 96 -16.31 -5.62 11.71
C LEU A 96 -17.05 -4.50 12.43
N LEU A 97 -17.74 -4.83 13.52
CA LEU A 97 -18.57 -3.91 14.31
C LEU A 97 -17.79 -2.69 14.79
N GLY A 98 -16.54 -2.85 15.23
CA GLY A 98 -15.70 -1.74 15.66
C GLY A 98 -15.42 -0.73 14.54
N LEU A 99 -15.23 -1.21 13.31
CA LEU A 99 -15.06 -0.34 12.14
C LEU A 99 -16.38 0.33 11.75
N VAL A 100 -17.49 -0.40 11.80
CA VAL A 100 -18.84 0.14 11.56
C VAL A 100 -19.16 1.29 12.51
N GLU A 101 -18.91 1.10 13.80
CA GLU A 101 -19.09 2.14 14.83
C GLU A 101 -18.17 3.33 14.59
N GLY A 102 -16.90 3.08 14.27
CA GLY A 102 -15.92 4.12 13.95
C GLY A 102 -16.33 4.98 12.75
N ILE A 103 -16.81 4.36 11.66
CA ILE A 103 -17.30 5.10 10.49
C ILE A 103 -18.53 5.91 10.85
N ASN A 104 -19.50 5.34 11.57
CA ASN A 104 -20.70 6.06 12.01
C ASN A 104 -20.33 7.27 12.88
N SER A 105 -19.37 7.13 13.79
CA SER A 105 -18.87 8.26 14.60
C SER A 105 -18.30 9.38 13.73
N VAL A 106 -17.49 9.06 12.71
CA VAL A 106 -16.95 10.06 11.79
C VAL A 106 -18.06 10.75 10.99
N LEU A 107 -19.01 9.98 10.45
CA LEU A 107 -20.12 10.53 9.66
C LEU A 107 -21.06 11.41 10.50
N THR A 108 -21.31 11.05 11.76
CA THR A 108 -22.10 11.87 12.69
C THR A 108 -21.37 13.18 13.00
N ARG A 109 -20.08 13.14 13.36
CA ARG A 109 -19.26 14.34 13.60
C ARG A 109 -19.26 15.30 12.40
N ARG A 110 -19.12 14.77 11.18
CA ARG A 110 -19.18 15.58 9.94
C ARG A 110 -20.53 16.28 9.73
N ARG A 111 -21.64 15.63 10.12
CA ARG A 111 -23.00 16.21 10.02
C ARG A 111 -23.25 17.26 11.09
N GLU A 112 -22.65 17.10 12.25
CA GLU A 112 -22.79 17.99 13.40
C GLU A 112 -21.88 19.22 13.32
N GLY A 113 -20.99 19.29 12.32
CA GLY A 113 -20.11 20.45 12.09
C GLY A 113 -19.00 20.58 13.14
N ASP A 114 -18.81 19.55 13.97
CA ASP A 114 -17.78 19.50 15.01
C ASP A 114 -16.42 19.28 14.34
N GLU A 115 -15.57 20.30 14.46
CA GLU A 115 -14.16 20.40 14.13
C GLU A 115 -13.66 19.38 13.10
N LEU A 116 -13.43 19.85 11.86
CA LEU A 116 -12.47 19.25 10.93
C LEU A 116 -11.29 18.70 11.75
N GLU A 117 -11.18 17.38 11.89
CA GLU A 117 -9.92 16.75 12.32
C GLU A 117 -8.87 17.41 11.44
N ALA A 118 -8.04 18.28 12.02
CA ALA A 118 -7.21 19.18 11.24
C ALA A 118 -6.45 18.33 10.23
N GLU A 119 -6.75 18.53 8.94
CA GLU A 119 -6.13 17.75 7.87
C GLU A 119 -4.62 17.86 8.06
N LEU A 120 -3.96 16.71 8.14
CA LEU A 120 -2.53 16.64 8.41
C LEU A 120 -1.79 17.53 7.41
N THR A 121 -1.20 18.63 7.86
CA THR A 121 -0.61 19.60 6.93
C THR A 121 0.84 19.24 6.63
N ARG A 122 1.39 19.78 5.53
CA ARG A 122 2.84 19.73 5.26
C ARG A 122 3.66 20.25 6.45
N ALA A 123 3.18 21.27 7.15
CA ALA A 123 3.86 21.84 8.31
C ALA A 123 3.93 20.84 9.48
N ASP A 124 2.85 20.08 9.71
CA ASP A 124 2.83 19.02 10.71
C ASP A 124 3.83 17.92 10.38
N ILE A 125 3.94 17.54 9.10
CA ILE A 125 4.95 16.56 8.66
C ILE A 125 6.36 17.08 8.90
N ILE A 126 6.65 18.32 8.50
CA ILE A 126 7.97 18.94 8.72
C ILE A 126 8.31 18.93 10.21
N LYS A 127 7.35 19.24 11.08
CA LYS A 127 7.54 19.19 12.53
C LYS A 127 7.80 17.77 13.01
N CYS A 128 7.04 16.78 12.53
CA CYS A 128 7.24 15.37 12.87
C CYS A 128 8.64 14.88 12.46
N LEU A 129 9.16 15.29 11.29
CA LEU A 129 10.48 14.90 10.80
C LEU A 129 11.65 15.44 11.66
N GLN A 130 11.41 16.43 12.52
CA GLN A 130 12.42 16.90 13.48
C GLN A 130 12.68 15.89 14.60
N TYR A 131 11.76 14.93 14.81
CA TYR A 131 11.89 13.88 15.80
C TYR A 131 12.51 12.62 15.17
N GLN A 132 13.42 11.95 15.89
CA GLN A 132 14.07 10.73 15.36
C GLN A 132 13.07 9.56 15.27
N LYS A 133 13.19 8.75 14.18
CA LYS A 133 12.42 7.51 13.91
C LYS A 133 10.92 7.70 13.69
N VAL A 134 10.56 8.58 12.75
CA VAL A 134 9.16 8.80 12.37
C VAL A 134 8.58 7.60 11.63
N LYS A 135 7.37 7.18 12.02
CA LYS A 135 6.57 6.16 11.34
C LYS A 135 5.21 6.75 11.02
N PHE A 136 4.80 6.66 9.77
CA PHE A 136 3.52 7.16 9.26
C PHE A 136 2.69 6.03 8.66
N ARG A 137 2.70 4.88 9.33
CA ARG A 137 1.97 3.71 8.89
C ARG A 137 0.47 3.98 8.96
N GLY A 138 -0.26 3.64 7.89
CA GLY A 138 -1.72 3.81 7.84
C GLY A 138 -2.23 5.25 7.74
N VAL A 139 -1.34 6.25 7.79
CA VAL A 139 -1.72 7.67 7.77
C VAL A 139 -2.17 8.10 6.36
N ASN A 140 -3.16 8.99 6.29
CA ASN A 140 -3.60 9.58 5.03
C ASN A 140 -2.83 10.88 4.74
N PHE A 141 -2.14 10.90 3.61
CA PHE A 141 -1.42 12.07 3.09
C PHE A 141 -2.01 12.58 1.77
N SER A 142 -3.15 12.04 1.34
CA SER A 142 -3.65 12.23 -0.01
C SER A 142 -3.71 13.72 -0.40
N GLY A 143 -3.15 14.06 -1.56
CA GLY A 143 -3.09 15.44 -2.07
C GLY A 143 -2.04 16.34 -1.44
N LEU A 144 -1.30 15.90 -0.42
CA LEU A 144 -0.27 16.74 0.21
C LEU A 144 0.92 16.96 -0.72
N ASP A 145 1.52 18.15 -0.60
CA ASP A 145 2.83 18.42 -1.16
C ASP A 145 3.92 18.04 -0.16
N LEU A 146 4.68 16.99 -0.45
CA LEU A 146 5.86 16.51 0.28
C LEU A 146 7.15 16.68 -0.55
N SER A 147 7.11 17.49 -1.61
CA SER A 147 8.22 17.75 -2.50
C SER A 147 9.42 18.33 -1.75
N LYS A 148 10.63 17.94 -2.17
CA LYS A 148 11.92 18.40 -1.63
C LYS A 148 12.18 18.08 -0.15
N LEU A 149 11.31 17.31 0.51
CA LEU A 149 11.55 16.89 1.90
C LEU A 149 12.57 15.75 1.95
N ASP A 150 13.30 15.68 3.06
CA ASP A 150 14.04 14.48 3.43
C ASP A 150 13.12 13.54 4.21
N LEU A 151 12.74 12.47 3.53
CA LEU A 151 11.86 11.41 3.99
C LEU A 151 12.59 10.06 3.94
N SER A 152 13.93 10.10 3.96
CA SER A 152 14.74 8.89 3.97
C SER A 152 14.45 8.07 5.22
N TYR A 153 14.41 6.75 5.06
CA TYR A 153 14.13 5.77 6.13
C TYR A 153 12.75 5.87 6.80
N VAL A 154 11.84 6.73 6.30
CA VAL A 154 10.49 6.87 6.85
C VAL A 154 9.65 5.65 6.47
N ASP A 155 8.85 5.16 7.44
CA ASP A 155 7.92 4.05 7.22
C ASP A 155 6.52 4.56 6.88
N PHE A 156 6.17 4.54 5.60
CA PHE A 156 4.85 4.83 5.03
C PHE A 156 4.04 3.55 4.74
N SER A 157 4.44 2.39 5.27
CA SER A 157 3.73 1.15 4.96
C SER A 157 2.25 1.33 5.29
N TYR A 158 1.39 0.92 4.37
CA TYR A 158 -0.07 1.00 4.54
C TYR A 158 -0.66 2.41 4.48
N ALA A 159 0.14 3.46 4.28
CA ALA A 159 -0.37 4.82 4.15
C ALA A 159 -1.24 4.99 2.90
N SER A 160 -2.11 6.00 2.91
CA SER A 160 -2.76 6.51 1.70
C SER A 160 -1.95 7.70 1.20
N LEU A 161 -1.30 7.51 0.05
CA LEU A 161 -0.50 8.51 -0.66
C LEU A 161 -1.14 8.83 -2.02
N LYS A 162 -2.46 8.88 -2.14
CA LYS A 162 -3.10 9.18 -3.42
C LYS A 162 -2.79 10.62 -3.83
N ASN A 163 -2.35 10.84 -5.06
CA ASN A 163 -2.08 12.17 -5.62
C ASN A 163 -1.11 13.02 -4.77
N VAL A 164 -0.13 12.42 -4.11
CA VAL A 164 0.86 13.13 -3.28
C VAL A 164 2.01 13.61 -4.15
N PHE A 165 2.50 14.82 -3.89
CA PHE A 165 3.65 15.37 -4.60
C PHE A 165 4.93 15.05 -3.83
N PHE A 166 5.78 14.19 -4.40
CA PHE A 166 7.11 13.83 -3.91
C PHE A 166 8.23 14.37 -4.80
N SER A 167 7.96 15.41 -5.59
CA SER A 167 8.93 15.91 -6.58
C SER A 167 10.23 16.33 -5.89
N ARG A 168 11.36 15.78 -6.34
CA ARG A 168 12.70 16.04 -5.77
C ARG A 168 12.84 15.70 -4.28
N ALA A 169 11.95 14.90 -3.70
CA ALA A 169 12.08 14.42 -2.33
C ALA A 169 13.19 13.36 -2.21
N ASN A 170 13.83 13.29 -1.04
CA ASN A 170 14.71 12.18 -0.70
C ASN A 170 13.90 11.10 0.02
N LEU A 171 13.67 9.97 -0.62
CA LEU A 171 12.91 8.82 -0.11
C LEU A 171 13.80 7.57 -0.04
N GLN A 172 15.12 7.75 0.05
CA GLN A 172 16.08 6.66 0.14
C GLN A 172 15.73 5.74 1.31
N CYS A 173 15.71 4.42 1.06
CA CYS A 173 15.38 3.39 2.07
C CYS A 173 14.01 3.58 2.77
N ALA A 174 13.11 4.39 2.23
CA ALA A 174 11.76 4.53 2.76
C ALA A 174 10.93 3.25 2.50
N LYS A 175 9.98 2.97 3.39
CA LYS A 175 9.11 1.79 3.30
C LYS A 175 7.73 2.19 2.81
N PHE A 176 7.31 1.59 1.72
CA PHE A 176 6.03 1.81 1.04
C PHE A 176 5.24 0.51 0.88
N ARG A 177 5.46 -0.47 1.77
CA ARG A 177 4.79 -1.76 1.69
C ARG A 177 3.27 -1.56 1.72
N ASP A 178 2.58 -2.11 0.73
CA ASP A 178 1.12 -2.04 0.58
C ASP A 178 0.56 -0.61 0.66
N VAL A 179 1.35 0.40 0.27
CA VAL A 179 0.88 1.79 0.19
C VAL A 179 -0.11 1.96 -0.96
N ASP A 180 -1.02 2.92 -0.84
CA ASP A 180 -1.84 3.37 -1.97
C ASP A 180 -1.32 4.71 -2.50
N ALA A 181 -0.44 4.66 -3.50
CA ALA A 181 0.21 5.81 -4.11
C ALA A 181 -0.30 6.10 -5.54
N GLU A 182 -1.57 5.76 -5.81
CA GLU A 182 -2.23 6.06 -7.08
C GLU A 182 -2.11 7.55 -7.44
N GLY A 183 -1.67 7.84 -8.68
CA GLY A 183 -1.51 9.20 -9.19
C GLY A 183 -0.43 10.05 -8.50
N SER A 184 0.39 9.48 -7.60
CA SER A 184 1.47 10.24 -6.94
C SER A 184 2.57 10.67 -7.91
N ILE A 185 3.20 11.81 -7.62
CA ILE A 185 4.23 12.42 -8.46
C ILE A 185 5.60 12.32 -7.80
N PHE A 186 6.47 11.46 -8.34
CA PHE A 186 7.84 11.23 -7.89
C PHE A 186 8.90 11.85 -8.80
N HIS A 187 8.57 12.91 -9.55
CA HIS A 187 9.50 13.53 -10.51
C HIS A 187 10.84 13.90 -9.87
N ASN A 188 11.94 13.38 -10.43
CA ASN A 188 13.31 13.59 -9.95
C ASN A 188 13.52 13.24 -8.46
N ALA A 189 12.70 12.37 -7.87
CA ALA A 189 12.85 11.92 -6.49
C ALA A 189 13.97 10.87 -6.35
N THR A 190 14.60 10.81 -5.17
CA THR A 190 15.54 9.75 -4.82
C THR A 190 14.79 8.62 -4.15
N LEU A 191 14.60 7.49 -4.83
CA LEU A 191 13.89 6.28 -4.39
C LEU A 191 14.84 5.08 -4.26
N ARG A 192 16.15 5.33 -4.05
CA ARG A 192 17.15 4.26 -3.98
C ARG A 192 16.86 3.34 -2.79
N GLU A 193 16.92 2.03 -3.01
CA GLU A 193 16.77 1.00 -1.98
C GLU A 193 15.44 1.06 -1.20
N CYS A 194 14.38 1.62 -1.79
CA CYS A 194 13.05 1.67 -1.15
C CYS A 194 12.28 0.35 -1.28
N GLU A 195 11.32 0.12 -0.38
CA GLU A 195 10.46 -1.07 -0.37
C GLU A 195 9.03 -0.74 -0.85
N PHE A 196 8.71 -1.00 -2.11
CA PHE A 196 7.36 -0.85 -2.69
C PHE A 196 6.57 -2.16 -2.80
N ALA A 197 6.94 -3.19 -2.01
CA ALA A 197 6.28 -4.49 -2.10
C ALA A 197 4.74 -4.38 -1.90
N GLY A 198 3.96 -4.81 -2.89
CA GLY A 198 2.48 -4.74 -2.86
C GLY A 198 1.87 -3.33 -2.99
N ALA A 199 2.69 -2.30 -3.27
CA ALA A 199 2.23 -0.92 -3.43
C ALA A 199 1.29 -0.76 -4.63
N ASN A 200 0.24 0.05 -4.51
CA ASN A 200 -0.50 0.54 -5.67
C ASN A 200 0.17 1.81 -6.18
N LEU A 201 0.81 1.76 -7.35
CA LEU A 201 1.45 2.91 -8.01
C LEU A 201 0.71 3.29 -9.29
N ARG A 202 -0.52 2.80 -9.53
CA ARG A 202 -1.27 3.05 -10.77
C ARG A 202 -1.26 4.55 -11.12
N GLY A 203 -0.88 4.87 -12.36
CA GLY A 203 -0.83 6.25 -12.85
C GLY A 203 0.26 7.13 -12.21
N ALA A 204 1.18 6.57 -11.41
CA ALA A 204 2.22 7.37 -10.76
C ALA A 204 3.24 7.89 -11.79
N LEU A 205 3.75 9.10 -11.53
CA LEU A 205 4.70 9.77 -12.41
C LEU A 205 6.11 9.73 -11.82
N LEU A 206 6.98 8.88 -12.35
CA LEU A 206 8.35 8.64 -11.87
C LEU A 206 9.42 9.22 -12.81
N ALA A 207 9.08 10.20 -13.64
CA ALA A 207 10.04 10.78 -14.59
C ALA A 207 11.29 11.33 -13.89
N GLY A 208 12.48 10.92 -14.34
CA GLY A 208 13.77 11.30 -13.75
C GLY A 208 14.06 10.74 -12.35
N ALA A 209 13.20 9.89 -11.79
CA ALA A 209 13.39 9.35 -10.45
C ALA A 209 14.53 8.31 -10.40
N ASN A 210 15.24 8.24 -9.28
CA ASN A 210 16.28 7.24 -9.05
C ASN A 210 15.72 6.07 -8.23
N LEU A 211 15.34 4.97 -8.87
CA LEU A 211 14.84 3.73 -8.27
C LEU A 211 15.92 2.64 -8.18
N LYS A 212 17.21 3.01 -8.17
CA LYS A 212 18.29 2.03 -8.08
C LYS A 212 18.11 1.10 -6.87
N SER A 213 18.16 -0.21 -7.09
CA SER A 213 17.97 -1.23 -6.05
C SER A 213 16.63 -1.17 -5.30
N ALA A 214 15.60 -0.51 -5.84
CA ALA A 214 14.27 -0.50 -5.26
C ALA A 214 13.58 -1.87 -5.40
N ASN A 215 12.81 -2.28 -4.40
CA ASN A 215 11.98 -3.48 -4.45
C ASN A 215 10.55 -3.13 -4.87
N LEU A 216 10.16 -3.49 -6.10
CA LEU A 216 8.84 -3.27 -6.70
C LEU A 216 8.08 -4.60 -6.92
N GLN A 217 8.44 -5.66 -6.18
CA GLN A 217 7.72 -6.94 -6.23
C GLN A 217 6.24 -6.74 -5.87
N ASP A 218 5.34 -7.40 -6.59
CA ASP A 218 3.89 -7.31 -6.39
C ASP A 218 3.26 -5.90 -6.50
N ALA A 219 4.02 -4.86 -6.88
CA ALA A 219 3.51 -3.48 -6.97
C ALA A 219 2.66 -3.27 -8.23
N CYS A 220 1.49 -2.62 -8.16
CA CYS A 220 0.70 -2.30 -9.35
C CYS A 220 1.33 -1.11 -10.11
N LEU A 221 1.89 -1.34 -11.31
CA LEU A 221 2.58 -0.34 -12.13
C LEU A 221 1.80 0.10 -13.39
N VAL A 222 0.48 -0.14 -13.42
CA VAL A 222 -0.34 0.17 -14.60
C VAL A 222 -0.40 1.69 -14.83
N ASP A 223 -0.23 2.13 -16.07
CA ASP A 223 -0.25 3.55 -16.47
C ASP A 223 0.84 4.43 -15.81
N CYS A 224 1.90 3.83 -15.27
CA CYS A 224 3.04 4.56 -14.70
C CYS A 224 3.94 5.16 -15.79
N SER A 225 4.51 6.34 -15.53
CA SER A 225 5.56 6.93 -16.38
C SER A 225 6.94 6.79 -15.73
N PHE A 226 7.90 6.21 -16.45
CA PHE A 226 9.29 6.05 -16.03
C PHE A 226 10.30 6.85 -16.88
N CYS A 227 9.84 7.88 -17.60
CA CYS A 227 10.69 8.62 -18.53
C CYS A 227 11.96 9.16 -17.85
N GLY A 228 13.13 8.66 -18.25
CA GLY A 228 14.42 9.06 -17.68
C GLY A 228 14.69 8.57 -16.25
N ALA A 229 13.90 7.63 -15.73
CA ALA A 229 14.14 7.02 -14.42
C ALA A 229 15.31 6.02 -14.46
N ASP A 230 16.07 5.93 -13.36
CA ASP A 230 17.11 4.91 -13.16
C ASP A 230 16.52 3.72 -12.39
N LEU A 231 16.35 2.58 -13.08
CA LEU A 231 15.84 1.32 -12.51
C LEU A 231 16.96 0.28 -12.32
N SER A 232 18.24 0.69 -12.34
CA SER A 232 19.36 -0.24 -12.21
C SER A 232 19.24 -1.10 -10.94
N SER A 233 19.31 -2.42 -11.11
CA SER A 233 19.19 -3.39 -9.99
C SER A 233 17.85 -3.36 -9.24
N ALA A 234 16.79 -2.72 -9.78
CA ALA A 234 15.47 -2.77 -9.16
C ALA A 234 14.83 -4.16 -9.32
N HIS A 235 14.14 -4.64 -8.29
CA HIS A 235 13.44 -5.93 -8.32
C HIS A 235 12.00 -5.74 -8.81
N LEU A 236 11.71 -6.18 -10.02
CA LEU A 236 10.38 -6.17 -10.63
C LEU A 236 9.85 -7.61 -10.77
N GLN A 237 8.52 -7.79 -10.80
CA GLN A 237 7.93 -9.08 -11.12
C GLN A 237 7.68 -9.25 -12.62
N VAL A 238 7.76 -10.50 -13.10
CA VAL A 238 7.68 -10.89 -14.52
C VAL A 238 6.40 -10.41 -15.22
N GLN A 239 5.27 -10.33 -14.52
CA GLN A 239 3.97 -9.96 -15.11
C GLN A 239 3.86 -8.49 -15.53
N HIS A 240 4.76 -7.61 -15.08
CA HIS A 240 4.75 -6.20 -15.48
C HIS A 240 5.40 -5.93 -16.84
N LEU A 241 6.15 -6.90 -17.38
CA LEU A 241 6.83 -6.76 -18.67
C LEU A 241 5.87 -6.69 -19.87
N LEU A 242 4.62 -7.15 -19.70
CA LEU A 242 3.61 -7.17 -20.76
C LEU A 242 2.83 -5.85 -20.93
N ILE A 243 2.97 -4.89 -20.00
CA ILE A 243 2.28 -3.60 -20.05
C ILE A 243 3.17 -2.50 -20.65
N PHE A 244 4.45 -2.79 -20.90
CA PHE A 244 5.36 -1.90 -21.64
C PHE A 244 5.15 -2.00 -23.16
N GLU A 245 3.90 -1.99 -23.63
CA GLU A 245 3.61 -1.84 -25.06
C GLU A 245 4.12 -0.48 -25.54
N VAL A 246 5.30 -0.51 -26.16
CA VAL A 246 5.68 0.17 -27.41
C VAL A 246 4.86 1.41 -27.79
N THR A 247 4.87 2.43 -26.94
CA THR A 247 4.54 3.80 -27.37
C THR A 247 5.66 4.73 -26.97
N GLU A 248 6.44 5.08 -27.99
CA GLU A 248 7.58 5.99 -28.03
C GLU A 248 8.93 5.44 -27.55
N PHE A 249 9.79 5.28 -28.56
CA PHE A 249 11.22 5.01 -28.54
C PHE A 249 11.96 5.96 -27.58
N HIS A 250 12.03 5.61 -26.29
CA HIS A 250 13.08 6.00 -25.35
C HIS A 250 13.26 4.87 -24.33
N ILE A 251 13.53 3.67 -24.84
CA ILE A 251 14.17 2.64 -24.03
C ILE A 251 15.56 3.20 -23.72
N CYS A 252 15.69 3.83 -22.55
CA CYS A 252 16.97 4.01 -21.90
C CYS A 252 17.69 2.67 -21.98
N THR A 253 18.89 2.70 -22.55
CA THR A 253 19.80 1.57 -22.78
C THR A 253 20.06 0.68 -21.54
N CYS A 254 19.57 1.06 -20.36
CA CYS A 254 19.57 0.24 -19.15
C CYS A 254 18.51 -0.88 -19.15
N PHE A 255 17.38 -0.76 -19.84
CA PHE A 255 16.29 -1.75 -19.74
C PHE A 255 16.63 -3.08 -20.47
N LEU A 256 17.41 -3.02 -21.54
CA LEU A 256 17.82 -4.23 -22.27
C LEU A 256 18.91 -5.04 -21.53
N PHE A 257 19.68 -4.41 -20.63
CA PHE A 257 20.82 -5.07 -19.97
C PHE A 257 20.41 -5.88 -18.75
N THR A 258 19.36 -5.49 -18.03
CA THR A 258 18.87 -6.26 -16.86
C THR A 258 18.08 -7.52 -17.29
N LEU A 259 17.52 -7.52 -18.51
CA LEU A 259 16.87 -8.71 -19.10
C LEU A 259 17.85 -9.83 -19.51
N LEU A 260 19.16 -9.55 -19.59
CA LEU A 260 20.17 -10.52 -20.04
C LEU A 260 20.96 -11.21 -18.91
N ILE A 261 20.83 -10.76 -17.65
CA ILE A 261 21.65 -11.31 -16.55
C ILE A 261 20.93 -12.40 -15.75
N ASP A 262 19.60 -12.37 -15.64
CA ASP A 262 18.84 -13.35 -14.82
C ASP A 262 18.39 -14.62 -15.57
N HIS A 263 18.86 -14.83 -16.82
CA HIS A 263 18.65 -16.09 -17.56
C HIS A 263 19.90 -16.98 -17.67
N THR A 264 20.96 -16.72 -16.91
CA THR A 264 22.13 -17.61 -16.83
C THR A 264 22.59 -17.86 -15.39
N ASN A 265 21.86 -18.72 -14.67
CA ASN A 265 22.35 -19.87 -13.88
C ASN A 265 21.28 -20.36 -12.90
#